data_AF-A0A4Y2EXJ8-F1
#
_entry.id   AF-A0A4Y2EXJ8-F1
#
_cell.length_a   1.000
_cell.length_b   1.000
_cell.length_c   1.000
_cell.angle_alpha   90.00
_cell.angle_beta   90.00
_cell.angle_gamma   90.00
#
_symmetry.space_group_name_H-M   'P 1'
#
loop_
_entity.id
_entity.type
_entity.pdbx_description
1 polymer ?
#
loop_
_entity_poly.entity_id
_entity_poly.type
_entity_poly.pdbx_seq_one_letter_code
_entity_poly.pdbx_strand_id
1 'polypeptide(L)'
;MKAESEKRIKQGQSEMKKGQEEMKNRIQVHVESQVGEIKNHVNNFIERIVDVQSVEREIREVKGEVQRKIEEVEDKVQGKIEEVKEKVQGKFGEIEKRLSEVEGRSINFPASPVLTYSRPTVKSLTFNGQTSWTVFKTQFDVVSSTNGWTDRVKDSQISPRISGRGSSRYFVGGPNDHRESSRSPIWR
;
A
#
# COMPACT_ATOMS: atom_id res chain seq x y z
N MET A 1 105.94 -24.18 23.36
CA MET A 1 104.98 -23.39 24.17
C MET A 1 104.38 -22.19 23.41
N LYS A 2 105.16 -21.18 22.96
CA LYS A 2 104.61 -19.95 22.33
C LYS A 2 103.82 -20.14 21.02
N ALA A 3 104.31 -20.98 20.10
CA ALA A 3 103.64 -21.24 18.82
C ALA A 3 102.29 -21.98 18.99
N GLU A 4 102.20 -22.84 20.01
CA GLU A 4 101.00 -23.62 20.30
C GLU A 4 99.88 -22.75 20.91
N SER A 5 100.25 -21.80 21.78
CA SER A 5 99.31 -20.82 22.31
C SER A 5 98.75 -19.90 21.21
N GLU A 6 99.58 -19.46 20.26
CA GLU A 6 99.13 -18.64 19.13
C GLU A 6 98.17 -19.40 18.20
N LYS A 7 98.43 -20.70 17.96
CA LYS A 7 97.55 -21.56 17.16
C LYS A 7 96.16 -21.71 17.80
N ARG A 8 96.11 -21.92 19.12
CA ARG A 8 94.83 -22.02 19.87
C ARG A 8 94.03 -20.71 19.85
N ILE A 9 94.71 -19.56 19.96
CA ILE A 9 94.06 -18.24 19.86
C ILE A 9 93.47 -18.04 18.46
N LYS A 10 94.24 -18.34 17.40
CA LYS A 10 93.75 -18.24 16.00
C LYS A 10 92.56 -19.17 15.74
N GLN A 11 92.61 -20.39 16.26
CA GLN A 11 91.49 -21.35 16.15
C GLN A 11 90.24 -20.83 16.87
N GLY A 12 90.35 -20.37 18.12
CA GLY A 12 89.22 -19.81 18.87
C GLY A 12 88.59 -18.59 18.18
N GLN A 13 89.43 -17.71 17.59
CA GLN A 13 88.92 -16.61 16.76
C GLN A 13 88.19 -17.08 15.50
N SER A 14 88.68 -18.14 14.83
CA SER A 14 87.99 -18.69 13.66
C SER A 14 86.65 -19.34 14.00
N GLU A 15 86.58 -20.05 15.12
CA GLU A 15 85.35 -20.69 15.61
C GLU A 15 84.32 -19.64 16.03
N MET A 16 84.75 -18.57 16.69
CA MET A 16 83.89 -17.45 17.07
C MET A 16 83.33 -16.72 15.84
N LYS A 17 84.16 -16.44 14.82
CA LYS A 17 83.69 -15.85 13.57
C LYS A 17 82.67 -16.74 12.86
N LYS A 18 82.92 -18.06 12.82
CA LYS A 18 81.99 -19.02 12.22
C LYS A 18 80.65 -19.05 12.96
N GLY A 19 80.67 -19.09 14.29
CA GLY A 19 79.45 -19.06 15.11
C GLY A 19 78.64 -17.77 14.92
N GLN A 20 79.31 -16.62 14.77
CA GLN A 20 78.65 -15.36 14.43
C GLN A 20 78.00 -15.40 13.05
N GLU A 21 78.68 -15.94 12.04
CA GLU A 21 78.12 -16.04 10.68
C GLU A 21 76.93 -17.01 10.61
N GLU A 22 77.01 -18.15 11.30
CA GLU A 22 75.89 -19.09 11.41
C GLU A 22 74.67 -18.45 12.08
N MET A 23 74.88 -17.69 13.17
CA MET A 23 73.81 -16.97 13.86
C MET A 23 73.18 -15.91 12.96
N LYS A 24 74.01 -15.13 12.24
CA LYS A 24 73.55 -14.11 11.29
C LYS A 24 72.72 -14.73 10.17
N ASN A 25 73.20 -15.82 9.55
CA ASN A 25 72.48 -16.51 8.48
C ASN A 25 71.14 -17.07 8.97
N ARG A 26 71.08 -17.63 10.18
CA ARG A 26 69.81 -18.10 10.78
C ARG A 26 68.81 -16.97 10.98
N ILE A 27 69.27 -15.83 11.50
CA ILE A 27 68.43 -14.63 11.67
C ILE A 27 67.96 -14.13 10.31
N GLN A 28 68.85 -14.03 9.33
CA GLN A 28 68.53 -13.57 7.99
C GLN A 28 67.45 -14.44 7.34
N VAL A 29 67.63 -15.75 7.32
CA VAL A 29 66.65 -16.68 6.73
C VAL A 29 65.30 -16.61 7.45
N HIS A 30 65.30 -16.50 8.79
CA HIS A 30 64.06 -16.37 9.54
C HIS A 30 63.31 -15.08 9.19
N VAL A 31 64.01 -13.95 9.14
CA VAL A 31 63.43 -12.66 8.75
C VAL A 31 62.93 -12.70 7.31
N GLU A 32 63.70 -13.25 6.38
CA GLU A 32 63.29 -13.40 4.97
C GLU A 32 62.01 -14.25 4.84
N SER A 33 61.92 -15.36 5.59
CA SER A 33 60.71 -16.20 5.63
C SER A 33 59.50 -15.43 6.16
N GLN A 34 59.64 -14.75 7.30
CA GLN A 34 58.55 -13.97 7.90
C GLN A 34 58.09 -12.83 6.99
N VAL A 35 59.03 -12.13 6.36
CA VAL A 35 58.71 -11.07 5.39
C VAL A 35 57.99 -11.66 4.17
N GLY A 36 58.39 -12.84 3.71
CA GLY A 36 57.71 -13.56 2.62
C GLY A 36 56.27 -13.92 2.96
N GLU A 37 56.02 -14.45 4.16
CA GLU A 37 54.67 -14.76 4.65
C GLU A 37 53.80 -13.50 4.74
N ILE A 38 54.33 -12.44 5.36
CA ILE A 38 53.63 -11.15 5.47
C ILE A 38 53.28 -10.62 4.08
N LYS A 39 54.21 -10.68 3.12
CA LYS A 39 53.97 -10.23 1.74
C LYS A 39 52.83 -11.00 1.09
N ASN A 40 52.78 -12.32 1.28
CA ASN A 40 51.70 -13.15 0.74
C ASN A 40 50.34 -12.80 1.36
N HIS A 41 50.30 -12.59 2.69
CA HIS A 41 49.09 -12.16 3.37
C HIS A 41 48.60 -10.79 2.89
N VAL A 42 49.51 -9.83 2.73
CA VAL A 42 49.19 -8.49 2.21
C VAL A 42 48.64 -8.57 0.79
N ASN A 43 49.26 -9.36 -0.09
CA ASN A 43 48.76 -9.53 -1.46
C ASN A 43 47.34 -10.12 -1.48
N ASN A 44 47.06 -11.15 -0.67
CA ASN A 44 45.71 -11.70 -0.55
C ASN A 44 44.70 -10.65 -0.05
N PHE A 45 45.10 -9.81 0.92
CA PHE A 45 44.24 -8.74 1.42
C PHE A 45 43.96 -7.68 0.35
N ILE A 46 44.96 -7.34 -0.46
CA ILE A 46 44.81 -6.40 -1.58
C ILE A 46 43.80 -6.92 -2.60
N GLU A 47 43.89 -8.19 -3.01
CA GLU A 47 42.94 -8.81 -3.93
C GLU A 47 41.50 -8.72 -3.39
N ARG A 48 41.30 -9.05 -2.11
CA ARG A 48 39.98 -8.94 -1.46
C ARG A 48 39.45 -7.51 -1.40
N ILE A 49 40.32 -6.51 -1.23
CA ILE A 49 39.92 -5.10 -1.26
C ILE A 49 39.43 -4.71 -2.67
N VAL A 50 40.11 -5.19 -3.72
CA VAL A 50 39.70 -4.94 -5.11
C VAL A 50 38.30 -5.53 -5.37
N ASP A 51 38.04 -6.76 -4.92
CA ASP A 51 36.72 -7.39 -5.05
C ASP A 51 35.62 -6.57 -4.36
N VAL A 52 35.87 -6.11 -3.13
CA VAL A 52 34.93 -5.26 -2.38
C VAL A 52 34.65 -3.95 -3.10
N GLN A 53 35.68 -3.31 -3.68
CA GLN A 53 35.50 -2.09 -4.46
C GLN A 53 34.71 -2.31 -5.75
N SER A 54 34.83 -3.49 -6.38
CA SER A 54 34.01 -3.87 -7.53
C SER A 54 32.53 -3.95 -7.13
N VAL A 55 32.23 -4.66 -6.05
CA VAL A 55 30.86 -4.78 -5.52
C VAL A 55 30.29 -3.41 -5.15
N GLU A 56 31.09 -2.52 -4.54
CA GLU A 56 30.64 -1.17 -4.20
C GLU A 56 30.21 -0.37 -5.44
N ARG A 57 30.91 -0.54 -6.57
CA ARG A 57 30.57 0.09 -7.84
C ARG A 57 29.24 -0.42 -8.38
N GLU A 58 29.06 -1.74 -8.41
CA GLU A 58 27.81 -2.37 -8.88
C GLU A 58 26.61 -1.92 -8.06
N ILE A 59 26.75 -1.87 -6.72
CA ILE A 59 25.70 -1.35 -5.83
C ILE A 59 25.33 0.09 -6.18
N ARG A 60 26.33 0.93 -6.49
CA ARG A 60 26.10 2.33 -6.88
C ARG A 60 25.34 2.44 -8.20
N GLU A 61 25.66 1.61 -9.18
CA GLU A 61 24.95 1.57 -10.47
C GLU A 61 23.51 1.10 -10.31
N VAL A 62 23.30 -0.01 -9.58
CA VAL A 62 21.95 -0.53 -9.27
C VAL A 62 21.11 0.51 -8.53
N LYS A 63 21.70 1.21 -7.55
CA LYS A 63 21.02 2.30 -6.83
C LYS A 63 20.54 3.39 -7.79
N GLY A 64 21.39 3.80 -8.74
CA GLY A 64 21.03 4.78 -9.76
C GLY A 64 19.92 4.30 -10.69
N GLU A 65 19.96 3.04 -11.11
CA GLU A 65 18.91 2.46 -11.96
C GLU A 65 17.56 2.39 -11.24
N VAL A 66 17.56 1.94 -9.98
CA VAL A 66 16.34 1.90 -9.16
C VAL A 66 15.74 3.29 -8.99
N GLN A 67 16.57 4.31 -8.73
CA GLN A 67 16.10 5.68 -8.60
C GLN A 67 15.43 6.19 -9.88
N ARG A 68 16.03 5.94 -11.06
CA ARG A 68 15.42 6.31 -12.35
C ARG A 68 14.09 5.60 -12.60
N LYS A 69 13.99 4.32 -12.24
CA LYS A 69 12.72 3.56 -12.38
C LYS A 69 11.63 4.10 -11.48
N ILE A 70 11.97 4.56 -10.28
CA ILE A 70 11.02 5.19 -9.35
C ILE A 70 10.49 6.49 -9.98
N GLU A 71 11.37 7.37 -10.45
CA GLU A 71 11.00 8.63 -11.10
C GLU A 71 10.10 8.40 -12.33
N GLU A 72 10.45 7.45 -13.20
CA GLU A 72 9.63 7.09 -14.36
C GLU A 72 8.23 6.59 -13.97
N VAL A 73 8.13 5.82 -12.88
CA VAL A 73 6.83 5.34 -12.36
C VAL A 73 6.03 6.48 -11.76
N GLU A 74 6.66 7.38 -11.00
CA GLU A 74 6.03 8.56 -10.43
C GLU A 74 5.42 9.45 -11.54
N ASP A 75 6.20 9.76 -12.58
CA ASP A 75 5.74 10.54 -13.73
C ASP A 75 4.55 9.88 -14.44
N LYS A 76 4.60 8.57 -14.68
CA LYS A 76 3.50 7.83 -15.31
C LYS A 76 2.24 7.84 -14.45
N VAL A 77 2.38 7.71 -13.13
CA VAL A 77 1.24 7.74 -12.20
C VAL A 77 0.64 9.15 -12.17
N GLN A 78 1.47 10.18 -12.08
CA GLN A 78 1.03 11.57 -12.09
C GLN A 78 0.30 11.92 -13.39
N GLY A 79 0.84 11.51 -14.54
CA GLY A 79 0.19 11.72 -15.84
C GLY A 79 -1.19 11.04 -15.93
N LYS A 80 -1.32 9.81 -15.45
CA LYS A 80 -2.61 9.10 -15.41
C LYS A 80 -3.62 9.77 -14.48
N ILE A 81 -3.17 10.31 -13.35
CA ILE A 81 -4.03 11.02 -12.40
C ILE A 81 -4.58 12.30 -13.05
N GLU A 82 -3.74 13.07 -13.73
CA GLU A 82 -4.18 14.30 -14.40
C GLU A 82 -5.16 13.99 -15.55
N GLU A 83 -4.88 12.97 -16.37
CA GLU A 83 -5.80 12.53 -17.44
C GLU A 83 -7.18 12.13 -16.88
N VAL A 84 -7.21 11.39 -15.76
CA VAL A 84 -8.46 11.02 -15.09
C VAL A 84 -9.18 12.25 -14.56
N LYS A 85 -8.46 13.19 -13.95
CA LYS A 85 -9.01 14.44 -13.42
C LYS A 85 -9.65 15.28 -14.52
N GLU A 86 -8.98 15.45 -15.66
CA GLU A 86 -9.53 16.16 -16.82
C GLU A 86 -10.81 15.48 -17.34
N LYS A 87 -10.82 14.15 -17.48
CA LYS A 87 -12.02 13.40 -17.91
C LYS A 87 -13.20 13.57 -16.95
N VAL A 88 -12.94 13.56 -15.64
CA VAL A 88 -13.97 13.77 -14.62
C VAL A 88 -14.50 15.19 -14.67
N GLN A 89 -13.62 16.20 -14.76
CA GLN A 89 -14.02 17.60 -14.87
C GLN A 89 -14.83 17.86 -16.14
N GLY A 90 -14.44 17.29 -17.29
CA GLY A 90 -15.19 17.39 -18.53
C GLY A 90 -16.60 16.79 -18.43
N LYS A 91 -16.73 15.60 -17.83
CA LYS A 91 -18.04 14.97 -17.59
C LYS A 91 -18.91 15.79 -16.63
N PHE A 92 -18.32 16.41 -15.62
CA PHE A 92 -19.06 17.28 -14.69
C PHE A 92 -19.60 18.51 -15.42
N GLY A 93 -18.79 19.18 -16.25
CA GLY A 93 -19.23 20.31 -17.06
C GLY A 93 -20.35 19.96 -18.05
N GLU A 94 -20.30 18.76 -18.65
CA GLU A 94 -21.39 18.27 -19.51
C GLU A 94 -22.70 18.08 -18.71
N ILE A 95 -22.61 17.52 -17.50
CA ILE A 95 -23.76 17.34 -16.61
C ILE A 95 -24.33 18.68 -16.15
N GLU A 96 -23.50 19.65 -15.75
CA GLU A 96 -23.94 21.00 -15.37
C GLU A 96 -24.69 21.71 -16.50
N LYS A 97 -24.21 21.57 -17.75
CA LYS A 97 -24.90 22.09 -18.93
C LYS A 97 -26.26 21.45 -19.12
N ARG A 98 -26.34 20.10 -19.06
CA ARG A 98 -27.62 19.37 -19.18
C ARG A 98 -28.59 19.71 -18.05
N LEU A 99 -28.09 19.92 -16.84
CA LEU A 99 -28.90 20.34 -15.70
C LEU A 99 -29.50 21.73 -15.94
N SER A 100 -28.70 22.68 -16.44
CA SER A 100 -29.15 24.03 -16.78
C SER A 100 -30.25 24.03 -17.87
N GLU A 101 -30.11 23.18 -18.89
CA GLU A 101 -31.14 23.01 -19.94
C GLU A 101 -32.45 22.44 -19.40
N VAL A 102 -32.38 21.46 -18.49
CA VAL A 102 -33.56 20.87 -17.84
C VAL A 102 -34.23 21.87 -16.91
N GLU A 103 -33.46 22.60 -16.11
CA GLU A 103 -33.96 23.62 -15.20
C GLU A 103 -34.71 24.73 -15.97
N GLY A 104 -34.11 25.29 -17.04
CA GLY A 104 -34.77 26.30 -17.88
C GLY A 104 -36.05 25.83 -18.59
N ARG A 105 -36.16 24.53 -18.92
CA ARG A 105 -37.40 23.94 -19.45
C ARG A 105 -38.47 23.75 -18.38
N SER A 106 -38.08 23.46 -17.14
CA SER A 106 -39.00 23.22 -16.02
C SER A 106 -39.75 24.47 -15.54
N ILE A 107 -39.20 25.66 -15.75
CA ILE A 107 -39.81 26.95 -15.33
C ILE A 107 -40.96 27.40 -16.26
N ASN A 108 -41.14 26.74 -17.41
CA ASN A 108 -42.11 27.14 -18.44
C ASN A 108 -43.35 26.23 -18.52
N PHE A 109 -43.69 25.51 -17.44
CA PHE A 109 -45.02 24.90 -17.38
C PHE A 109 -46.07 26.01 -17.27
N PRO A 110 -46.98 26.20 -18.26
CA PRO A 110 -48.17 26.99 -17.99
C PRO A 110 -48.89 26.31 -16.83
N ALA A 111 -49.15 27.06 -15.76
CA ALA A 111 -49.92 26.58 -14.63
C ALA A 111 -51.20 25.94 -15.17
N SER A 112 -51.29 24.61 -15.12
CA SER A 112 -52.52 23.93 -15.54
C SER A 112 -53.64 24.40 -14.62
N PRO A 113 -54.87 24.59 -15.13
CA PRO A 113 -55.98 25.00 -14.28
C PRO A 113 -56.18 23.94 -13.20
N VAL A 114 -56.23 24.40 -11.96
CA VAL A 114 -56.41 23.65 -10.72
C VAL A 114 -57.41 22.51 -10.92
N LEU A 115 -56.91 21.28 -11.07
CA LEU A 115 -57.76 20.10 -10.98
C LEU A 115 -58.04 19.87 -9.50
N THR A 116 -59.18 20.38 -9.04
CA THR A 116 -59.82 20.04 -7.77
C THR A 116 -60.26 18.58 -7.77
N TYR A 117 -59.32 17.64 -7.81
CA TYR A 117 -59.61 16.28 -7.38
C TYR A 117 -59.56 16.28 -5.86
N SER A 118 -60.74 16.16 -5.26
CA SER A 118 -60.91 15.95 -3.83
C SER A 118 -59.97 14.86 -3.35
N ARG A 119 -58.99 15.28 -2.54
CA ARG A 119 -58.06 14.37 -1.85
C ARG A 119 -58.92 13.46 -0.95
N PRO A 120 -58.95 12.14 -1.17
CA PRO A 120 -59.68 11.27 -0.27
C PRO A 120 -59.07 11.42 1.13
N THR A 121 -59.89 11.72 2.13
CA THR A 121 -59.48 11.78 3.54
C THR A 121 -59.24 10.36 4.03
N VAL A 122 -58.16 9.75 3.56
CA VAL A 122 -57.77 8.40 3.93
C VAL A 122 -57.16 8.46 5.33
N LYS A 123 -57.77 7.73 6.27
CA LYS A 123 -57.21 7.50 7.61
C LYS A 123 -55.86 6.80 7.47
N SER A 124 -54.78 7.47 7.85
CA SER A 124 -53.43 6.90 7.85
C SER A 124 -53.35 5.73 8.83
N LEU A 125 -53.07 4.52 8.33
CA LEU A 125 -52.85 3.34 9.17
C LEU A 125 -51.51 3.52 9.90
N THR A 126 -51.55 3.65 11.23
CA THR A 126 -50.37 3.99 12.04
C THR A 126 -49.79 2.74 12.68
N PHE A 127 -48.51 2.46 12.45
CA PHE A 127 -47.80 1.38 13.15
C PHE A 127 -47.53 1.78 14.59
N ASN A 128 -48.17 1.11 15.56
CA ASN A 128 -48.09 1.44 16.99
C ASN A 128 -47.17 0.48 17.78
N GLY A 129 -46.48 -0.44 17.10
CA GLY A 129 -45.60 -1.44 17.72
C GLY A 129 -46.30 -2.54 18.52
N GLN A 130 -47.65 -2.56 18.55
CA GLN A 130 -48.43 -3.56 19.28
C GLN A 130 -48.62 -4.85 18.47
N THR A 131 -48.55 -4.76 17.14
CA THR A 131 -48.54 -5.89 16.20
C THR A 131 -47.18 -5.99 15.52
N SER A 132 -46.79 -7.18 15.07
CA SER A 132 -45.52 -7.35 14.36
C SER A 132 -45.54 -6.63 12.99
N TRP A 133 -44.38 -6.18 12.53
CA TRP A 133 -44.23 -5.45 11.26
C TRP A 133 -44.74 -6.23 10.05
N THR A 134 -44.59 -7.56 10.06
CA THR A 134 -45.09 -8.45 9.00
C THR A 134 -46.61 -8.44 8.93
N VAL A 135 -47.29 -8.44 10.07
CA VAL A 135 -48.76 -8.34 10.14
C VAL A 135 -49.24 -6.97 9.69
N PHE A 136 -48.55 -5.90 10.10
CA PHE A 136 -48.85 -4.54 9.66
C PHE A 136 -48.72 -4.38 8.14
N LYS A 137 -47.64 -4.89 7.54
CA LYS A 137 -47.44 -4.83 6.08
C LYS A 137 -48.53 -5.57 5.31
N THR A 138 -48.93 -6.76 5.76
CA THR A 138 -50.03 -7.50 5.13
C THR A 138 -51.35 -6.73 5.22
N GLN A 139 -51.67 -6.14 6.38
CA GLN A 139 -52.89 -5.34 6.53
C GLN A 139 -52.85 -4.06 5.70
N PHE A 140 -51.70 -3.38 5.66
CA PHE A 140 -51.50 -2.18 4.85
C PHE A 140 -51.62 -2.49 3.36
N ASP A 141 -51.03 -3.58 2.89
CA ASP A 141 -51.05 -3.96 1.47
C ASP A 141 -52.48 -4.35 1.03
N VAL A 142 -53.24 -5.07 1.88
CA VAL A 142 -54.67 -5.36 1.65
C VAL A 142 -55.49 -4.07 1.57
N VAL A 143 -55.33 -3.15 2.52
CA VAL A 143 -56.05 -1.87 2.56
C VAL A 143 -55.66 -0.95 1.39
N SER A 144 -54.39 -0.95 0.98
CA SER A 144 -53.93 -0.17 -0.15
C SER A 144 -54.48 -0.70 -1.48
N SER A 145 -54.61 -2.03 -1.60
CA SER A 145 -55.13 -2.69 -2.79
C SER A 145 -56.64 -2.50 -2.91
N THR A 146 -57.40 -2.66 -1.83
CA THR A 146 -58.85 -2.45 -1.83
C THR A 146 -59.24 -1.00 -2.10
N ASN A 147 -58.39 -0.05 -1.70
CA ASN A 147 -58.59 1.37 -1.98
C ASN A 147 -57.90 1.84 -3.28
N GLY A 148 -57.28 0.94 -4.05
CA GLY A 148 -56.67 1.25 -5.35
C GLY A 148 -55.51 2.26 -5.29
N TRP A 149 -54.71 2.26 -4.21
CA TRP A 149 -53.62 3.23 -4.06
C TRP A 149 -52.49 2.96 -5.06
N THR A 150 -52.01 4.02 -5.71
CA THR A 150 -50.78 4.00 -6.49
C THR A 150 -49.56 4.01 -5.59
N ASP A 151 -48.39 3.57 -6.07
CA ASP A 151 -47.19 3.43 -5.23
C ASP A 151 -46.75 4.76 -4.61
N ARG A 152 -46.92 5.87 -5.34
CA ARG A 152 -46.71 7.22 -4.82
C ARG A 152 -47.59 7.55 -3.60
N VAL A 153 -48.85 7.08 -3.60
CA VAL A 153 -49.79 7.26 -2.49
C VAL A 153 -49.43 6.34 -1.32
N LYS A 154 -49.01 5.10 -1.60
CA LYS A 154 -48.52 4.16 -0.57
C LYS A 154 -47.31 4.74 0.18
N ASP A 155 -46.32 5.25 -0.56
CA ASP A 155 -45.11 5.85 0.02
C ASP A 155 -45.42 7.08 0.88
N SER A 156 -46.43 7.86 0.50
CA SER A 156 -46.86 9.04 1.26
C SER A 156 -47.60 8.70 2.56
N GLN A 157 -48.17 7.50 2.68
CA GLN A 157 -49.00 7.10 3.83
C GLN A 157 -48.24 6.27 4.87
N ILE A 158 -47.12 5.65 4.49
CA ILE A 158 -46.22 4.97 5.44
C ILE A 158 -45.39 6.04 6.16
N SER A 159 -45.94 6.60 7.23
CA SER A 159 -45.22 7.51 8.13
C SER A 159 -44.74 6.75 9.38
N PRO A 160 -43.42 6.57 9.60
CA PRO A 160 -42.92 6.06 10.87
C PRO A 160 -43.05 7.16 11.93
N ARG A 161 -44.03 7.05 12.83
CA ARG A 161 -43.98 7.80 14.09
C ARG A 161 -42.95 7.14 14.98
N ILE A 162 -41.71 7.66 14.97
CA ILE A 162 -40.71 7.31 15.96
C ILE A 162 -41.11 8.02 17.26
N SER A 163 -42.06 7.45 18.01
CA SER A 163 -42.28 7.83 19.41
C SER A 163 -41.22 7.12 20.25
N GLY A 164 -40.27 7.91 20.77
CA GLY A 164 -39.06 7.42 21.42
C GLY A 164 -39.27 6.39 22.52
N ARG A 165 -38.56 5.27 22.40
CA ARG A 165 -37.45 4.84 23.28
C ARG A 165 -36.90 3.52 22.72
N GLY A 166 -35.68 3.57 22.19
CA GLY A 166 -34.79 2.42 21.97
C GLY A 166 -35.22 1.34 20.96
N SER A 167 -34.93 1.54 19.67
CA SER A 167 -34.41 0.49 18.76
C SER A 167 -34.29 1.04 17.33
N SER A 168 -33.12 1.60 17.02
CA SER A 168 -32.67 1.80 15.63
C SER A 168 -32.00 0.51 15.16
N ARG A 169 -32.78 -0.47 14.70
CA ARG A 169 -32.28 -1.52 13.81
C ARG A 169 -33.37 -1.88 12.81
N TYR A 170 -32.94 -2.07 11.56
CA TYR A 170 -33.71 -2.51 10.39
C TYR A 170 -34.49 -1.42 9.62
N PHE A 171 -33.73 -0.50 9.02
CA PHE A 171 -34.05 0.00 7.67
C PHE A 171 -32.85 -0.29 6.77
N VAL A 172 -32.73 -1.55 6.35
CA VAL A 172 -31.91 -1.97 5.20
C VAL A 172 -32.79 -2.91 4.39
N GLY A 173 -33.18 -2.47 3.20
CA GLY A 173 -34.04 -3.25 2.31
C GLY A 173 -34.87 -2.38 1.37
N GLY A 174 -34.20 -1.52 0.58
CA GLY A 174 -34.76 -1.08 -0.70
C GLY A 174 -34.56 -2.18 -1.75
N PRO A 175 -35.36 -2.22 -2.83
CA PRO A 175 -35.36 -3.33 -3.77
C PRO A 175 -34.12 -3.24 -4.67
N ASN A 176 -33.19 -4.17 -4.52
CA ASN A 176 -32.21 -4.45 -5.56
C ASN A 176 -31.89 -5.94 -5.53
N ASP A 177 -32.45 -6.65 -6.50
CA ASP A 177 -32.22 -8.07 -6.69
C ASP A 177 -30.99 -8.31 -7.57
N HIS A 178 -30.31 -9.40 -7.21
CA HIS A 178 -29.28 -10.12 -7.95
C HIS A 178 -27.92 -9.44 -8.21
N ARG A 179 -26.94 -9.82 -7.38
CA ARG A 179 -25.80 -10.64 -7.85
C ARG A 179 -25.15 -11.39 -6.70
N GLU A 180 -25.04 -12.70 -6.89
CA GLU A 180 -24.23 -13.60 -6.08
C GLU A 180 -22.80 -13.07 -5.96
N SER A 181 -22.25 -13.10 -4.75
CA SER A 181 -20.81 -13.29 -4.59
C SER A 181 -20.55 -13.99 -3.26
N SER A 182 -20.25 -15.27 -3.39
CA SER A 182 -19.54 -16.11 -2.45
C SER A 182 -18.50 -15.34 -1.64
N ARG A 183 -18.56 -15.44 -0.31
CA ARG A 183 -17.40 -15.20 0.56
C ARG A 183 -17.39 -16.20 1.71
N SER A 184 -16.47 -17.15 1.62
CA SER A 184 -15.93 -17.90 2.75
C SER A 184 -15.29 -16.94 3.77
N PRO A 185 -15.36 -17.21 5.08
CA PRO A 185 -14.68 -16.40 6.09
C PRO A 185 -13.32 -17.02 6.46
N ILE A 186 -12.23 -16.27 6.26
CA ILE A 186 -10.90 -16.63 6.78
C ILE A 186 -10.15 -15.36 7.27
N TRP A 187 -9.78 -15.39 8.56
CA TRP A 187 -8.88 -14.55 9.40
C TRP A 187 -9.24 -13.05 9.57
N ARG A 188 -9.23 -12.46 10.77
CA ARG A 188 -8.50 -12.73 12.03
C ARG A 188 -9.41 -12.74 13.24
#